data_AF-A0A4Q6AX52-F1
#
_entry.id   AF-A0A4Q6AX52-F1
#
_cell.length_a   1.000
_cell.length_b   1.000
_cell.length_c   1.000
_cell.angle_alpha   90.00
_cell.angle_beta   90.00
_cell.angle_gamma   90.00
#
_symmetry.space_group_name_H-M   'P 1'
#
loop_
_entity.id
_entity.type
_entity.pdbx_description
1 polymer ?
#
loop_
_entity_poly.entity_id
_entity_poly.type
_entity_poly.pdbx_seq_one_letter_code
_entity_poly.pdbx_strand_id
1 'polypeptide(L)'
;AALKGHGLYLLIIVFLFLAAFSKSAQYPLHFWLPGAMKAPTPVSTYLHSATMVKAGIYLLARFTPVLGGVLIWNNTLMIIGGFTMLYAAFHSIFKKDLKEILAYSTISALGMLVFLLGLGTPEALLAATVFIIIHALYKASLFLVTGIVDHETGTRDIGQLAGLRKVMLPVAVAGLLAMLSNSGIPPSFGFVGKDLIYESTLGSEVGATVVTAITICTNILLLYASILVGIKPFAGALPDAYKGVHLPDWRMWVPPLILGIAGFVLGVFPMLVEGIIVKPALLSMDPTAPEFHLKLWHGFNLVLGLSAVTVVSGFLLFAFFKPSMRHDAVLAKLYKTSPKTVAIYFSRKFRDFATLWTRLLQNGYLRIYVLVIISFLATLLAYKSFTQVKFYVDTSKISPLTSAEMVVMFILIAAVIYIVYTPSRLAAVAAMGVVGYCICLIFVLYSAPDLAMTQFAIDTLTVILFVLVLYRLPKYITYSNWLIRIRDGLISLFFGTLITILGLEVLNEPTSKETTNFFADNSYTLAKGKNVVNVILVDYRGIDTMVEITVLTIAALGVFALLKLQLNKYDQEL
;
A
#
# COMPACT_ATOMS: atom_id res chain seq x y z
N ALA A 1 -25.03 -18.35 -12.93
CA ALA A 1 -24.49 -19.70 -12.69
C ALA A 1 -23.00 -19.81 -13.06
N ALA A 2 -22.59 -19.43 -14.28
CA ALA A 2 -21.20 -19.58 -14.75
C ALA A 2 -20.11 -18.95 -13.85
N LEU A 3 -20.34 -17.74 -13.31
CA LEU A 3 -19.36 -17.06 -12.46
C LEU A 3 -19.19 -17.70 -11.07
N LYS A 4 -20.28 -18.25 -10.50
CA LYS A 4 -20.29 -18.83 -9.15
C LYS A 4 -19.59 -20.20 -9.10
N GLY A 5 -19.58 -20.93 -10.22
CA GLY A 5 -18.90 -22.22 -10.36
C GLY A 5 -17.45 -22.13 -10.85
N HIS A 6 -16.95 -20.93 -11.15
CA HIS A 6 -15.59 -20.75 -11.67
C HIS A 6 -14.53 -20.87 -10.57
N GLY A 7 -13.39 -21.52 -10.83
CA GLY A 7 -12.34 -21.74 -9.83
C GLY A 7 -11.74 -20.47 -9.22
N LEU A 8 -11.85 -19.33 -9.92
CA LEU A 8 -11.39 -18.01 -9.43
C LEU A 8 -12.45 -17.24 -8.63
N TYR A 9 -13.66 -17.79 -8.44
CA TYR A 9 -14.74 -17.11 -7.72
C TYR A 9 -14.30 -16.67 -6.32
N LEU A 10 -13.61 -17.54 -5.57
CA LEU A 10 -13.11 -17.23 -4.23
C LEU A 10 -12.15 -16.03 -4.23
N LEU A 11 -11.26 -15.94 -5.21
CA LEU A 11 -10.31 -14.83 -5.31
C LEU A 11 -11.03 -13.50 -5.57
N ILE A 12 -12.03 -13.51 -6.45
CA ILE A 12 -12.84 -12.33 -6.78
C ILE A 12 -13.60 -11.84 -5.55
N ILE A 13 -14.29 -12.73 -4.82
CA ILE A 13 -15.05 -12.32 -3.63
C ILE A 13 -14.14 -11.81 -2.51
N VAL A 14 -12.93 -12.38 -2.34
CA VAL A 14 -11.97 -11.91 -1.33
C VAL A 14 -11.54 -10.48 -1.64
N PHE A 15 -11.14 -10.17 -2.88
CA PHE A 15 -10.76 -8.80 -3.24
C PHE A 15 -11.93 -7.83 -3.17
N LEU A 16 -13.12 -8.26 -3.60
CA LEU A 16 -14.33 -7.44 -3.52
C LEU A 16 -14.70 -7.13 -2.07
N PHE A 17 -14.65 -8.12 -1.18
CA PHE A 17 -14.88 -7.93 0.25
C PHE A 17 -13.83 -7.04 0.88
N LEU A 18 -12.55 -7.22 0.58
CA LEU A 18 -11.50 -6.33 1.07
C LEU A 18 -11.77 -4.86 0.65
N ALA A 19 -12.14 -4.63 -0.61
CA ALA A 19 -12.48 -3.30 -1.10
C ALA A 19 -13.74 -2.72 -0.41
N ALA A 20 -14.82 -3.49 -0.39
CA ALA A 20 -16.10 -3.08 0.19
C ALA A 20 -15.99 -2.81 1.70
N PHE A 21 -15.37 -3.72 2.45
CA PHE A 21 -15.21 -3.64 3.91
C PHE A 21 -14.26 -2.52 4.32
N SER A 22 -13.21 -2.26 3.53
CA SER A 22 -12.34 -1.10 3.76
C SER A 22 -13.12 0.21 3.65
N LYS A 23 -13.93 0.38 2.59
CA LYS A 23 -14.68 1.61 2.33
C LYS A 23 -15.88 1.81 3.23
N SER A 24 -16.58 0.73 3.59
CA SER A 24 -17.73 0.76 4.51
C SER A 24 -17.35 0.60 5.99
N ALA A 25 -16.05 0.71 6.31
CA ALA A 25 -15.52 0.67 7.67
C ALA A 25 -16.00 -0.56 8.47
N GLN A 26 -15.93 -1.75 7.87
CA GLN A 26 -16.28 -2.99 8.57
C GLN A 26 -15.14 -3.49 9.43
N TYR A 27 -15.41 -4.36 10.40
CA TYR A 27 -14.38 -5.01 11.19
C TYR A 27 -13.47 -5.91 10.31
N PRO A 28 -12.13 -5.88 10.48
CA PRO A 28 -11.33 -5.07 11.41
C PRO A 28 -10.88 -3.70 10.84
N LEU A 29 -11.27 -3.36 9.62
CA LEU A 29 -10.83 -2.20 8.85
C LEU A 29 -11.55 -0.87 9.18
N HIS A 30 -12.28 -0.81 10.30
CA HIS A 30 -13.08 0.35 10.68
C HIS A 30 -12.28 1.50 11.33
N PHE A 31 -11.03 1.25 11.73
CA PHE A 31 -10.24 2.13 12.60
C PHE A 31 -9.94 3.52 12.01
N TRP A 32 -10.03 3.68 10.68
CA TRP A 32 -9.80 4.97 10.03
C TRP A 32 -10.96 5.94 10.25
N LEU A 33 -12.20 5.46 10.38
CA LEU A 33 -13.38 6.33 10.44
C LEU A 33 -13.40 7.21 11.70
N PRO A 34 -13.14 6.70 12.93
CA PRO A 34 -13.03 7.57 14.10
C PRO A 34 -11.85 8.54 14.00
N GLY A 35 -10.73 8.12 13.38
CA GLY A 35 -9.58 8.98 13.14
C GLY A 35 -9.84 10.13 12.15
N ALA A 36 -10.77 9.93 11.22
CA ALA A 36 -11.16 10.93 10.22
C ALA A 36 -12.06 12.06 10.78
N MET A 37 -12.59 11.92 12.01
CA MET A 37 -13.45 12.93 12.65
C MET A 37 -12.75 14.25 13.00
N LYS A 38 -11.44 14.35 12.75
CA LYS A 38 -10.69 15.60 12.80
C LYS A 38 -11.06 16.56 11.65
N ALA A 39 -11.71 16.06 10.61
CA ALA A 39 -12.14 16.88 9.47
C ALA A 39 -13.22 17.92 9.86
N PRO A 40 -13.37 19.01 9.07
CA PRO A 40 -14.47 19.95 9.21
C PRO A 40 -15.82 19.24 9.17
N THR A 41 -16.75 19.66 10.03
CA THR A 41 -18.04 18.95 10.20
C THR A 41 -18.88 18.84 8.93
N PRO A 42 -18.93 19.84 8.02
CA PRO A 42 -19.61 19.67 6.74
C PRO A 42 -19.03 18.54 5.88
N VAL A 43 -17.70 18.36 5.90
CA VAL A 43 -17.01 17.26 5.21
C VAL A 43 -17.39 15.92 5.85
N SER A 44 -17.37 15.84 7.19
CA SER A 44 -17.83 14.64 7.90
C SER A 44 -19.30 14.32 7.61
N THR A 45 -20.16 15.34 7.57
CA THR A 45 -21.58 15.21 7.22
C THR A 45 -21.74 14.54 5.87
N TYR A 46 -21.08 15.08 4.82
CA TYR A 46 -21.21 14.55 3.47
C TYR A 46 -20.62 13.14 3.33
N LEU A 47 -19.35 12.96 3.74
CA LEU A 47 -18.61 11.71 3.52
C LEU A 47 -19.14 10.54 4.36
N HIS A 48 -19.53 10.79 5.60
CA HIS A 48 -19.90 9.74 6.55
C HIS A 48 -21.41 9.54 6.67
N SER A 49 -22.22 10.48 6.19
CA SER A 49 -23.67 10.28 6.13
C SER A 49 -24.11 9.76 4.78
N ALA A 50 -23.55 10.21 3.64
CA ALA A 50 -24.15 9.99 2.32
C ALA A 50 -23.25 9.32 1.26
N THR A 51 -21.94 9.59 1.22
CA THR A 51 -21.14 9.22 0.04
C THR A 51 -20.08 8.15 0.31
N MET A 52 -18.92 8.53 0.85
CA MET A 52 -17.74 7.68 0.90
C MET A 52 -17.99 6.33 1.58
N VAL A 53 -18.67 6.35 2.73
CA VAL A 53 -18.92 5.12 3.50
C VAL A 53 -19.99 4.22 2.88
N LYS A 54 -20.88 4.79 2.06
CA LYS A 54 -21.91 4.05 1.32
C LYS A 54 -21.37 3.43 0.04
N ALA A 55 -20.21 3.86 -0.47
CA ALA A 55 -19.61 3.28 -1.68
C ALA A 55 -19.33 1.77 -1.53
N GLY A 56 -18.88 1.32 -0.35
CA GLY A 56 -18.69 -0.12 -0.08
C GLY A 56 -20.01 -0.88 -0.05
N ILE A 57 -21.07 -0.28 0.52
CA ILE A 57 -22.42 -0.85 0.55
C ILE A 57 -22.99 -0.94 -0.86
N TYR A 58 -22.86 0.13 -1.66
CA TYR A 58 -23.26 0.14 -3.06
C TYR A 58 -22.54 -0.93 -3.87
N LEU A 59 -21.23 -1.10 -3.68
CA LEU A 59 -20.47 -2.15 -4.35
C LEU A 59 -21.04 -3.54 -4.03
N LEU A 60 -21.30 -3.83 -2.76
CA LEU A 60 -21.91 -5.10 -2.35
C LEU A 60 -23.30 -5.28 -2.99
N ALA A 61 -24.18 -4.30 -2.82
CA ALA A 61 -25.52 -4.29 -3.39
C ALA A 61 -25.53 -4.50 -4.90
N ARG A 62 -24.63 -3.82 -5.62
CA ARG A 62 -24.52 -3.90 -7.09
C ARG A 62 -24.07 -5.28 -7.57
N PHE A 63 -23.26 -5.98 -6.79
CA PHE A 63 -22.76 -7.31 -7.14
C PHE A 63 -23.60 -8.45 -6.53
N THR A 64 -24.56 -8.17 -5.64
CA THR A 64 -25.50 -9.15 -5.09
C THR A 64 -26.22 -9.98 -6.18
N PRO A 65 -26.76 -9.42 -7.28
CA PRO A 65 -27.44 -10.22 -8.31
C PRO A 65 -26.52 -11.27 -8.97
N VAL A 66 -25.23 -10.96 -9.08
CA VAL A 66 -24.27 -11.76 -9.87
C VAL A 66 -23.48 -12.74 -8.99
N LEU A 67 -23.01 -12.26 -7.83
CA LEU A 67 -22.14 -13.00 -6.92
C LEU A 67 -22.87 -13.48 -5.65
N GLY A 68 -24.01 -12.90 -5.29
CA GLY A 68 -24.76 -13.25 -4.09
C GLY A 68 -25.52 -14.58 -4.19
N GLY A 69 -26.17 -15.01 -3.10
CA GLY A 69 -26.95 -16.25 -3.06
C GLY A 69 -26.11 -17.52 -2.97
N VAL A 70 -24.85 -17.41 -2.53
CA VAL A 70 -23.96 -18.53 -2.21
C VAL A 70 -23.59 -18.41 -0.73
N LEU A 71 -23.49 -19.53 -0.01
CA LEU A 71 -23.23 -19.54 1.44
C LEU A 71 -22.01 -18.69 1.84
N ILE A 72 -20.91 -18.76 1.09
CA ILE A 72 -19.72 -17.95 1.39
C ILE A 72 -19.99 -16.44 1.29
N TRP A 73 -20.86 -16.00 0.37
CA TRP A 73 -21.22 -14.60 0.25
C TRP A 73 -22.09 -14.16 1.41
N ASN A 74 -23.24 -14.82 1.57
CA ASN A 74 -24.25 -14.47 2.56
C ASN A 74 -23.69 -14.58 4.00
N ASN A 75 -23.02 -15.69 4.34
CA ASN A 75 -22.47 -15.89 5.68
C ASN A 75 -21.36 -14.90 6.00
N THR A 76 -20.46 -14.58 5.07
CA THR A 76 -19.40 -13.60 5.34
C THR A 76 -19.98 -12.22 5.58
N LEU A 77 -20.92 -11.76 4.77
CA LEU A 77 -21.58 -10.46 4.98
C LEU A 77 -22.38 -10.43 6.28
N MET A 78 -23.14 -11.48 6.58
CA MET A 78 -23.92 -11.58 7.81
C MET A 78 -23.01 -11.60 9.05
N ILE A 79 -21.93 -12.38 9.06
CA ILE A 79 -21.02 -12.48 10.21
C ILE A 79 -20.24 -11.17 10.39
N ILE A 80 -19.63 -10.64 9.33
CA ILE A 80 -18.81 -9.42 9.42
C ILE A 80 -19.68 -8.20 9.71
N GLY A 81 -20.82 -8.05 9.03
CA GLY A 81 -21.77 -6.98 9.26
C GLY A 81 -22.38 -7.04 10.67
N GLY A 82 -22.81 -8.23 11.09
CA GLY A 82 -23.39 -8.47 12.41
C GLY A 82 -22.40 -8.19 13.54
N PHE A 83 -21.16 -8.66 13.40
CA PHE A 83 -20.10 -8.36 14.37
C PHE A 83 -19.77 -6.87 14.39
N THR A 84 -19.64 -6.24 13.21
CA THR A 84 -19.34 -4.80 13.10
C THR A 84 -20.43 -3.95 13.74
N MET A 85 -21.70 -4.26 13.49
CA MET A 85 -22.82 -3.47 14.00
C MET A 85 -22.89 -3.48 15.51
N LEU A 86 -22.73 -4.66 16.13
CA LEU A 86 -22.75 -4.83 17.57
C LEU A 86 -21.50 -4.26 18.23
N TYR A 87 -20.32 -4.56 17.68
CA TYR A 87 -19.04 -4.05 18.17
C TYR A 87 -19.05 -2.52 18.22
N ALA A 88 -19.45 -1.87 17.12
CA ALA A 88 -19.41 -0.42 17.05
C ALA A 88 -20.51 0.25 17.88
N ALA A 89 -21.71 -0.34 17.93
CA ALA A 89 -22.77 0.16 18.81
C ALA A 89 -22.35 0.11 20.28
N PHE A 90 -21.74 -1.00 20.71
CA PHE A 90 -21.20 -1.15 22.06
C PHE A 90 -20.11 -0.10 22.36
N HIS A 91 -19.18 0.14 21.44
CA HIS A 91 -18.13 1.14 21.67
C HIS A 91 -18.67 2.59 21.70
N SER A 92 -19.76 2.86 20.99
CA SER A 92 -20.34 4.21 20.92
C SER A 92 -20.83 4.73 22.26
N ILE A 93 -21.33 3.84 23.15
CA ILE A 93 -21.95 4.26 24.42
C ILE A 93 -20.94 4.84 25.42
N PHE A 94 -19.66 4.55 25.19
CA PHE A 94 -18.58 4.95 26.06
C PHE A 94 -17.83 6.20 25.58
N LYS A 95 -18.20 6.73 24.41
CA LYS A 95 -17.55 7.92 23.85
C LYS A 95 -18.12 9.18 24.50
N LYS A 96 -17.23 10.15 24.74
CA LYS A 96 -17.56 11.46 25.34
C LYS A 96 -17.59 12.59 24.31
N ASP A 97 -16.88 12.46 23.19
CA ASP A 97 -16.93 13.42 22.08
C ASP A 97 -18.10 13.11 21.13
N LEU A 98 -18.90 14.13 20.79
CA LEU A 98 -20.07 13.99 19.90
C LEU A 98 -19.72 13.38 18.53
N LYS A 99 -18.64 13.80 17.87
CA LYS A 99 -18.24 13.26 16.56
C LYS A 99 -17.75 11.83 16.66
N GLU A 100 -17.07 11.47 17.76
CA GLU A 100 -16.68 10.08 17.99
C GLU A 100 -17.91 9.16 18.18
N ILE A 101 -18.92 9.60 18.94
CA ILE A 101 -20.19 8.85 19.08
C ILE A 101 -20.84 8.67 17.69
N LEU A 102 -20.87 9.73 16.88
CA LEU A 102 -21.39 9.68 15.52
C LEU A 102 -20.59 8.75 14.60
N ALA A 103 -19.25 8.72 14.71
CA ALA A 103 -18.42 7.81 13.94
C ALA A 103 -18.74 6.34 14.25
N TYR A 104 -18.78 5.96 15.53
CA TYR A 104 -19.09 4.59 15.92
C TYR A 104 -20.53 4.19 15.62
N SER A 105 -21.50 5.09 15.80
CA SER A 105 -22.88 4.82 15.37
C SER A 105 -23.03 4.74 13.84
N THR A 106 -22.13 5.36 13.08
CA THR A 106 -22.07 5.23 11.61
C THR A 106 -21.50 3.87 11.22
N ILE A 107 -20.38 3.45 11.81
CA ILE A 107 -19.83 2.09 11.61
C ILE A 107 -20.91 1.05 11.91
N SER A 108 -21.67 1.25 12.99
CA SER A 108 -22.71 0.33 13.39
C SER A 108 -23.85 0.24 12.35
N ALA A 109 -24.36 1.37 11.88
CA ALA A 109 -25.38 1.40 10.85
C ALA A 109 -24.90 0.82 9.50
N LEU A 110 -23.63 1.03 9.13
CA LEU A 110 -23.06 0.40 7.94
C LEU A 110 -22.93 -1.12 8.12
N GLY A 111 -22.53 -1.58 9.30
CA GLY A 111 -22.55 -3.00 9.66
C GLY A 111 -23.94 -3.61 9.51
N MET A 112 -24.98 -2.89 9.92
CA MET A 112 -26.37 -3.31 9.74
C MET A 112 -26.76 -3.39 8.26
N LEU A 113 -26.33 -2.44 7.41
CA LEU A 113 -26.54 -2.54 5.96
C LEU A 113 -25.84 -3.76 5.35
N VAL A 114 -24.58 -4.02 5.72
CA VAL A 114 -23.85 -5.22 5.26
C VAL A 114 -24.53 -6.49 5.75
N PHE A 115 -25.01 -6.51 7.00
CA PHE A 115 -25.74 -7.61 7.60
C PHE A 115 -27.02 -7.95 6.83
N LEU A 116 -27.84 -6.93 6.52
CA LEU A 116 -29.09 -7.09 5.75
C LEU A 116 -28.82 -7.58 4.32
N LEU A 117 -27.78 -7.05 3.66
CA LEU A 117 -27.33 -7.57 2.35
C LEU A 117 -26.87 -9.04 2.44
N GLY A 118 -26.33 -9.46 3.59
CA GLY A 118 -25.91 -10.83 3.87
C GLY A 118 -27.05 -11.80 4.11
N LEU A 119 -28.17 -11.35 4.70
CA LEU A 119 -29.40 -12.15 4.79
C LEU A 119 -29.89 -12.53 3.39
N GLY A 120 -29.88 -11.55 2.47
CA GLY A 120 -30.10 -11.79 1.05
C GLY A 120 -31.51 -12.26 0.67
N THR A 121 -32.49 -12.09 1.56
CA THR A 121 -33.92 -12.25 1.23
C THR A 121 -34.49 -10.96 0.65
N PRO A 122 -35.59 -11.01 -0.13
CA PRO A 122 -36.21 -9.81 -0.68
C PRO A 122 -36.56 -8.77 0.39
N GLU A 123 -37.04 -9.21 1.55
CA GLU A 123 -37.41 -8.36 2.69
C GLU A 123 -36.18 -7.68 3.30
N ALA A 124 -35.06 -8.40 3.40
CA ALA A 124 -33.81 -7.84 3.92
C ALA A 124 -33.19 -6.82 2.96
N LEU A 125 -33.26 -7.07 1.65
CA LEU A 125 -32.82 -6.13 0.62
C LEU A 125 -33.70 -4.87 0.59
N LEU A 126 -35.01 -5.03 0.79
CA LEU A 126 -35.95 -3.91 0.97
C LEU A 126 -35.58 -3.10 2.22
N ALA A 127 -35.39 -3.77 3.36
CA ALA A 127 -34.99 -3.14 4.62
C ALA A 127 -33.66 -2.37 4.46
N ALA A 128 -32.67 -2.93 3.78
CA ALA A 128 -31.39 -2.26 3.50
C ALA A 128 -31.57 -1.00 2.65
N THR A 129 -32.44 -1.05 1.63
CA THR A 129 -32.74 0.07 0.72
C THR A 129 -33.48 1.19 1.44
N VAL A 130 -34.38 0.87 2.36
CA VAL A 130 -35.07 1.89 3.17
C VAL A 130 -34.10 2.47 4.20
N PHE A 131 -33.32 1.62 4.86
CA PHE A 131 -32.39 2.03 5.91
C PHE A 131 -31.24 2.92 5.40
N ILE A 132 -30.76 2.73 4.16
CA ILE A 132 -29.71 3.57 3.58
C ILE A 132 -30.14 5.05 3.47
N ILE A 133 -31.43 5.29 3.18
CA ILE A 133 -32.06 6.62 3.07
C ILE A 133 -32.27 7.20 4.47
N ILE A 134 -32.86 6.43 5.38
CA ILE A 134 -33.04 6.82 6.79
C ILE A 134 -31.70 7.26 7.39
N HIS A 135 -30.66 6.43 7.25
CA HIS A 135 -29.32 6.73 7.71
C HIS A 135 -28.76 8.01 7.09
N ALA A 136 -29.00 8.27 5.80
CA ALA A 136 -28.53 9.50 5.16
C ALA A 136 -29.14 10.74 5.84
N LEU A 137 -30.45 10.74 6.06
CA LEU A 137 -31.20 11.89 6.56
C LEU A 137 -30.86 12.18 8.02
N TYR A 138 -31.05 11.21 8.93
CA TYR A 138 -30.86 11.47 10.34
C TYR A 138 -29.39 11.72 10.67
N LYS A 139 -28.45 10.97 10.04
CA LYS A 139 -27.03 11.09 10.38
C LYS A 139 -26.47 12.43 9.90
N ALA A 140 -26.88 12.88 8.70
CA ALA A 140 -26.50 14.20 8.21
C ALA A 140 -27.04 15.31 9.11
N SER A 141 -28.29 15.21 9.57
CA SER A 141 -28.85 16.13 10.56
C SER A 141 -28.04 16.15 11.86
N LEU A 142 -27.73 14.99 12.45
CA LEU A 142 -26.95 14.91 13.70
C LEU A 142 -25.51 15.44 13.56
N PHE A 143 -24.83 15.20 12.43
CA PHE A 143 -23.51 15.78 12.20
C PHE A 143 -23.57 17.30 12.10
N LEU A 144 -24.55 17.86 11.37
CA LEU A 144 -24.72 19.31 11.26
C LEU A 144 -25.08 19.94 12.61
N VAL A 145 -25.99 19.33 13.38
CA VAL A 145 -26.31 19.73 14.76
C VAL A 145 -25.05 19.74 15.63
N THR A 146 -24.24 18.66 15.57
CA THR A 146 -22.96 18.59 16.29
C THR A 146 -21.99 19.68 15.86
N GLY A 147 -21.95 20.01 14.57
CA GLY A 147 -21.10 21.08 14.04
C GLY A 147 -21.50 22.46 14.52
N ILE A 148 -22.80 22.72 14.63
CA ILE A 148 -23.33 23.97 15.19
C ILE A 148 -22.98 24.05 16.68
N VAL A 149 -23.19 22.98 17.45
CA VAL A 149 -22.84 22.95 18.87
C VAL A 149 -21.33 23.18 19.08
N ASP A 150 -20.48 22.54 18.29
CA ASP A 150 -19.01 22.72 18.33
C ASP A 150 -18.63 24.19 18.03
N HIS A 151 -19.23 24.78 16.99
CA HIS A 151 -18.98 26.17 16.59
C HIS A 151 -19.38 27.18 17.67
N GLU A 152 -20.56 27.01 18.26
CA GLU A 152 -21.13 27.97 19.22
C GLU A 152 -20.58 27.82 20.64
N THR A 153 -20.22 26.60 21.05
CA THR A 153 -19.80 26.33 22.44
C THR A 153 -18.30 26.07 22.60
N GLY A 154 -17.57 25.87 21.50
CA GLY A 154 -16.13 25.55 21.49
C GLY A 154 -15.79 24.16 22.05
N THR A 155 -16.78 23.33 22.35
CA THR A 155 -16.57 21.98 22.87
C THR A 155 -17.54 20.98 22.26
N ARG A 156 -17.10 19.72 22.20
CA ARG A 156 -17.91 18.56 21.79
C ARG A 156 -18.07 17.53 22.90
N ASP A 157 -17.65 17.87 24.10
CA ASP A 157 -17.70 16.97 25.25
C ASP A 157 -19.12 16.93 25.84
N ILE A 158 -19.77 15.78 25.75
CA ILE A 158 -21.11 15.55 26.32
C ILE A 158 -21.15 15.70 27.86
N GLY A 159 -20.00 15.74 28.54
CA GLY A 159 -19.91 16.00 29.97
C GLY A 159 -20.05 17.48 30.31
N GLN A 160 -19.78 18.37 29.37
CA GLN A 160 -19.80 19.83 29.56
C GLN A 160 -21.08 20.45 28.99
N LEU A 161 -21.64 19.87 27.93
CA LEU A 161 -22.81 20.40 27.22
C LEU A 161 -24.12 20.08 27.93
N ALA A 162 -24.91 21.10 28.25
CA ALA A 162 -26.26 20.98 28.81
C ALA A 162 -27.12 22.23 28.54
N GLY A 163 -28.44 22.05 28.50
CA GLY A 163 -29.42 23.15 28.52
C GLY A 163 -29.47 24.06 27.28
N LEU A 164 -28.78 23.72 26.18
CA LEU A 164 -28.64 24.58 25.00
C LEU A 164 -29.97 24.91 24.29
N ARG A 165 -31.06 24.17 24.54
CA ARG A 165 -32.39 24.49 23.97
C ARG A 165 -32.87 25.91 24.30
N LYS A 166 -32.38 26.50 25.40
CA LYS A 166 -32.75 27.86 25.83
C LYS A 166 -32.19 28.95 24.90
N VAL A 167 -31.08 28.66 24.22
CA VAL A 167 -30.36 29.60 23.35
C VAL A 167 -30.43 29.24 21.87
N MET A 168 -30.57 27.94 21.55
CA MET A 168 -30.62 27.44 20.17
C MET A 168 -31.75 26.43 19.92
N LEU A 169 -32.99 26.82 20.24
CA LEU A 169 -34.17 25.94 20.15
C LEU A 169 -34.37 25.25 18.78
N PRO A 170 -34.24 25.92 17.62
CA PRO A 170 -34.37 25.25 16.31
C PRO A 170 -33.36 24.12 16.10
N VAL A 171 -32.13 24.28 16.60
CA VAL A 171 -31.07 23.26 16.53
C VAL A 171 -31.43 22.07 17.43
N ALA A 172 -31.99 22.34 18.62
CA ALA A 172 -32.50 21.31 19.52
C ALA A 172 -33.65 20.50 18.89
N VAL A 173 -34.55 21.17 18.17
CA VAL A 173 -35.64 20.50 17.43
C VAL A 173 -35.08 19.61 16.33
N ALA A 174 -34.10 20.09 15.55
CA ALA A 174 -33.45 19.28 14.53
C ALA A 174 -32.77 18.02 15.12
N GLY A 175 -32.05 18.19 16.24
CA GLY A 175 -31.44 17.09 16.98
C GLY A 175 -32.46 16.08 17.51
N LEU A 176 -33.60 16.56 18.04
CA LEU A 176 -34.71 15.73 18.50
C LEU A 176 -35.31 14.93 17.34
N LEU A 177 -35.66 15.56 16.23
CA LEU A 177 -36.22 14.88 15.05
C LEU A 177 -35.26 13.81 14.51
N ALA A 178 -33.97 14.12 14.42
CA ALA A 178 -32.99 13.15 13.96
C ALA A 178 -32.82 11.97 14.94
N MET A 179 -32.86 12.22 16.25
CA MET A 179 -32.83 11.17 17.27
C MET A 179 -34.08 10.28 17.22
N LEU A 180 -35.27 10.87 17.07
CA LEU A 180 -36.53 10.12 16.94
C LEU A 180 -36.53 9.25 15.67
N SER A 181 -36.01 9.78 14.57
CA SER A 181 -35.83 9.03 13.32
C SER A 181 -34.82 7.89 13.49
N ASN A 182 -33.64 8.11 14.07
CA ASN A 182 -32.69 7.03 14.35
C ASN A 182 -33.27 5.94 15.28
N SER A 183 -34.06 6.34 16.28
CA SER A 183 -34.68 5.44 17.26
C SER A 183 -35.87 4.65 16.69
N GLY A 184 -36.33 5.02 15.49
CA GLY A 184 -37.51 4.49 14.85
C GLY A 184 -38.76 4.69 15.68
N ILE A 185 -39.08 5.94 16.02
CA ILE A 185 -40.31 6.29 16.76
C ILE A 185 -41.38 6.77 15.76
N PRO A 186 -42.64 6.31 15.86
CA PRO A 186 -43.73 6.80 15.00
C PRO A 186 -43.95 8.32 15.16
N PRO A 187 -44.26 9.09 14.09
CA PRO A 187 -44.44 8.67 12.69
C PRO A 187 -43.19 8.82 11.81
N SER A 188 -41.97 8.67 12.34
CA SER A 188 -40.73 8.86 11.54
C SER A 188 -40.52 7.75 10.50
N PHE A 189 -39.81 8.05 9.40
CA PHE A 189 -39.41 7.05 8.41
C PHE A 189 -38.48 5.97 9.00
N GLY A 190 -37.75 6.34 10.05
CA GLY A 190 -36.98 5.40 10.86
C GLY A 190 -37.80 4.28 11.48
N PHE A 191 -39.06 4.54 11.84
CA PHE A 191 -39.98 3.52 12.36
C PHE A 191 -40.26 2.46 11.30
N VAL A 192 -40.60 2.89 10.08
CA VAL A 192 -40.81 2.01 8.92
C VAL A 192 -39.58 1.16 8.65
N GLY A 193 -38.39 1.75 8.65
CA GLY A 193 -37.15 1.00 8.44
C GLY A 193 -36.86 -0.01 9.54
N LYS A 194 -37.08 0.35 10.81
CA LYS A 194 -36.84 -0.57 11.94
C LYS A 194 -37.80 -1.77 11.91
N ASP A 195 -39.06 -1.54 11.57
CA ASP A 195 -40.05 -2.61 11.45
C ASP A 195 -39.68 -3.56 10.30
N LEU A 196 -39.30 -3.04 9.13
CA LEU A 196 -38.80 -3.86 8.01
C LEU A 196 -37.56 -4.67 8.38
N ILE A 197 -36.63 -4.07 9.14
CA ILE A 197 -35.45 -4.78 9.64
C ILE A 197 -35.89 -5.96 10.51
N TYR A 198 -36.81 -5.76 11.45
CA TYR A 198 -37.28 -6.86 12.32
C TYR A 198 -38.08 -7.92 11.58
N GLU A 199 -38.93 -7.53 10.63
CA GLU A 199 -39.64 -8.46 9.74
C GLU A 199 -38.65 -9.35 8.99
N SER A 200 -37.61 -8.74 8.40
CA SER A 200 -36.59 -9.49 7.66
C SER A 200 -35.79 -10.45 8.56
N THR A 201 -35.49 -10.07 9.81
CA THR A 201 -34.73 -10.93 10.72
C THR A 201 -35.57 -12.04 11.33
N LEU A 202 -36.87 -11.81 11.55
CA LEU A 202 -37.80 -12.82 12.03
C LEU A 202 -38.12 -13.87 10.96
N GLY A 203 -38.18 -13.46 9.69
CA GLY A 203 -38.35 -14.34 8.54
C GLY A 203 -37.08 -15.08 8.10
N SER A 204 -35.94 -14.85 8.75
CA SER A 204 -34.67 -15.48 8.37
C SER A 204 -34.68 -16.99 8.61
N GLU A 205 -34.44 -17.79 7.57
CA GLU A 205 -34.30 -19.25 7.67
C GLU A 205 -33.11 -19.67 8.55
N VAL A 206 -32.09 -18.81 8.64
CA VAL A 206 -30.89 -19.06 9.45
C VAL A 206 -30.98 -18.28 10.75
N GLY A 207 -31.21 -19.00 11.86
CA GLY A 207 -31.04 -18.46 13.21
C GLY A 207 -31.87 -17.21 13.52
N ALA A 208 -33.12 -17.15 13.06
CA ALA A 208 -34.04 -16.01 13.23
C ALA A 208 -33.96 -15.36 14.62
N THR A 209 -34.00 -16.16 15.68
CA THR A 209 -33.92 -15.67 17.07
C THR A 209 -32.62 -14.93 17.36
N VAL A 210 -31.49 -15.49 16.94
CA VAL A 210 -30.15 -14.91 17.20
C VAL A 210 -29.97 -13.63 16.38
N VAL A 211 -30.31 -13.68 15.09
CA VAL A 211 -30.24 -12.56 14.15
C VAL A 211 -31.14 -11.40 14.61
N THR A 212 -32.36 -11.70 15.05
CA THR A 212 -33.30 -10.70 15.58
C THR A 212 -32.79 -10.12 16.89
N ALA A 213 -32.29 -10.96 17.81
CA ALA A 213 -31.74 -10.50 19.09
C ALA A 213 -30.54 -9.57 18.92
N ILE A 214 -29.60 -9.89 18.02
CA ILE A 214 -28.43 -9.04 17.73
C ILE A 214 -28.89 -7.67 17.18
N THR A 215 -29.88 -7.66 16.29
CA THR A 215 -30.44 -6.43 15.72
C THR A 215 -31.15 -5.58 16.79
N ILE A 216 -31.94 -6.19 17.68
CA ILE A 216 -32.57 -5.51 18.81
C ILE A 216 -31.51 -4.88 19.72
N CYS A 217 -30.51 -5.66 20.15
CA CYS A 217 -29.40 -5.17 20.95
C CYS A 217 -28.67 -3.99 20.29
N THR A 218 -28.42 -4.09 18.98
CA THR A 218 -27.78 -3.03 18.20
C THR A 218 -28.63 -1.75 18.18
N ASN A 219 -29.93 -1.86 17.92
CA ASN A 219 -30.85 -0.72 17.89
C ASN A 219 -31.01 -0.06 19.28
N ILE A 220 -31.01 -0.83 20.38
CA ILE A 220 -31.01 -0.30 21.75
C ILE A 220 -29.78 0.58 21.98
N LEU A 221 -28.60 0.09 21.60
CA LEU A 221 -27.34 0.82 21.77
C LEU A 221 -27.23 2.05 20.85
N LEU A 222 -27.71 1.94 19.61
CA LEU A 222 -27.81 3.07 18.67
C LEU A 222 -28.78 4.15 19.15
N LEU A 223 -29.91 3.74 19.74
CA LEU A 223 -30.87 4.66 20.36
C LEU A 223 -30.18 5.44 21.48
N TYR A 224 -29.49 4.75 22.40
CA TYR A 224 -28.71 5.41 23.45
C TYR A 224 -27.69 6.42 22.89
N ALA A 225 -26.91 6.02 21.88
CA ALA A 225 -25.95 6.91 21.22
C ALA A 225 -26.61 8.15 20.60
N SER A 226 -27.79 7.98 19.99
CA SER A 226 -28.52 9.11 19.42
C SER A 226 -29.15 10.03 20.46
N ILE A 227 -29.54 9.53 21.63
CA ILE A 227 -29.97 10.38 22.77
C ILE A 227 -28.79 11.23 23.26
N LEU A 228 -27.59 10.64 23.37
CA LEU A 228 -26.39 11.37 23.79
C LEU A 228 -26.03 12.54 22.88
N VAL A 229 -26.32 12.43 21.57
CA VAL A 229 -25.99 13.48 20.59
C VAL A 229 -27.17 14.43 20.38
N GLY A 230 -28.38 13.90 20.18
CA GLY A 230 -29.55 14.66 19.76
C GLY A 230 -30.35 15.30 20.89
N ILE A 231 -30.28 14.77 22.13
CA ILE A 231 -31.02 15.32 23.29
C ILE A 231 -30.09 15.87 24.35
N LYS A 232 -29.08 15.10 24.78
CA LYS A 232 -28.29 15.41 25.98
C LYS A 232 -27.69 16.84 25.98
N PRO A 233 -27.10 17.37 24.89
CA PRO A 233 -26.57 18.74 24.86
C PRO A 233 -27.64 19.82 25.12
N PHE A 234 -28.90 19.52 24.81
CA PHE A 234 -30.02 20.45 24.87
C PHE A 234 -30.86 20.31 26.15
N ALA A 235 -30.71 19.20 26.89
CA ALA A 235 -31.46 18.90 28.10
C ALA A 235 -30.77 19.44 29.37
N GLY A 236 -31.55 19.71 30.41
CA GLY A 236 -31.04 20.19 31.71
C GLY A 236 -30.98 21.71 31.88
N ALA A 237 -30.27 22.16 32.91
CA ALA A 237 -30.01 23.56 33.18
C ALA A 237 -28.85 24.05 32.30
N LEU A 238 -28.96 25.29 31.79
CA LEU A 238 -27.91 25.92 30.98
C LEU A 238 -26.76 26.35 31.91
N PRO A 239 -25.53 25.83 31.73
CA PRO A 239 -24.35 26.28 32.47
C PRO A 239 -24.07 27.77 32.25
N ASP A 240 -23.53 28.45 33.26
CA ASP A 240 -23.21 29.88 33.17
C ASP A 240 -22.26 30.21 32.02
N ALA A 241 -21.33 29.30 31.71
CA ALA A 241 -20.39 29.42 30.60
C ALA A 241 -21.05 29.58 29.22
N TYR A 242 -22.29 29.11 29.05
CA TYR A 242 -23.00 29.13 27.76
C TYR A 242 -24.15 30.13 27.71
N LYS A 243 -24.29 31.02 28.70
CA LYS A 243 -25.31 32.08 28.69
C LYS A 243 -25.11 33.10 27.56
N GLY A 244 -23.87 33.30 27.12
CA GLY A 244 -23.53 34.19 26.00
C GLY A 244 -23.69 33.56 24.61
N VAL A 245 -24.00 32.26 24.54
CA VAL A 245 -24.24 31.57 23.27
C VAL A 245 -25.56 32.06 22.68
N HIS A 246 -25.57 32.32 21.38
CA HIS A 246 -26.76 32.75 20.66
C HIS A 246 -27.14 31.74 19.57
N LEU A 247 -28.30 31.95 18.96
CA LEU A 247 -28.69 31.21 17.76
C LEU A 247 -27.79 31.68 16.59
N PRO A 248 -27.14 30.79 15.84
CA PRO A 248 -26.36 31.16 14.67
C PRO A 248 -27.26 31.61 13.51
N ASP A 249 -26.63 32.11 12.44
CA ASP A 249 -27.31 32.47 11.20
C ASP A 249 -28.18 31.30 10.67
N TRP A 250 -29.32 31.64 10.08
CA TRP A 250 -30.30 30.67 9.59
C TRP A 250 -29.73 29.67 8.59
N ARG A 251 -28.70 30.06 7.82
CA ARG A 251 -28.02 29.17 6.87
C ARG A 251 -27.36 27.97 7.55
N MET A 252 -27.03 28.07 8.84
CA MET A 252 -26.44 26.99 9.61
C MET A 252 -27.49 26.03 10.16
N TRP A 253 -28.58 26.53 10.76
CA TRP A 253 -29.55 25.68 11.47
C TRP A 253 -30.73 25.20 10.62
N VAL A 254 -31.03 25.84 9.48
CA VAL A 254 -32.09 25.39 8.57
C VAL A 254 -31.79 24.03 7.91
N PRO A 255 -30.58 23.76 7.38
CA PRO A 255 -30.28 22.47 6.76
C PRO A 255 -30.51 21.23 7.65
N PRO A 256 -30.00 21.14 8.90
CA PRO A 256 -30.30 20.00 9.76
C PRO A 256 -31.78 19.87 10.09
N LEU A 257 -32.50 20.99 10.21
CA LEU A 257 -33.94 21.00 10.45
C LEU A 257 -34.72 20.43 9.26
N ILE A 258 -34.38 20.83 8.02
CA ILE A 258 -34.97 20.29 6.80
C ILE A 258 -34.76 18.77 6.72
N LEU A 259 -33.55 18.29 7.01
CA LEU A 259 -33.24 16.86 7.00
C LEU A 259 -34.02 16.07 8.07
N GLY A 260 -34.16 16.65 9.26
CA GLY A 260 -34.98 16.09 10.33
C GLY A 260 -36.46 16.01 9.95
N ILE A 261 -37.02 17.10 9.41
CA ILE A 261 -38.41 17.17 8.95
C ILE A 261 -38.65 16.20 7.78
N ALA A 262 -37.75 16.12 6.81
CA ALA A 262 -37.83 15.18 5.70
C ALA A 262 -37.95 13.73 6.21
N GLY A 263 -37.20 13.37 7.25
CA GLY A 263 -37.32 12.06 7.90
C GLY A 263 -38.72 11.75 8.45
N PHE A 264 -39.51 12.75 8.82
CA PHE A 264 -40.90 12.57 9.28
C PHE A 264 -41.90 12.63 8.13
N VAL A 265 -41.72 13.56 7.18
CA VAL A 265 -42.55 13.64 5.98
C VAL A 265 -42.52 12.33 5.21
N LEU A 266 -41.35 11.70 5.07
CA LEU A 266 -41.21 10.39 4.44
C LEU A 266 -41.80 9.24 5.26
N GLY A 267 -41.92 9.40 6.58
CA GLY A 267 -42.57 8.41 7.44
C GLY A 267 -44.10 8.46 7.30
N VAL A 268 -44.67 9.67 7.24
CA VAL A 268 -46.11 9.87 7.02
C VAL A 268 -46.52 9.56 5.58
N PHE A 269 -45.68 9.93 4.61
CA PHE A 269 -45.92 9.75 3.17
C PHE A 269 -44.83 8.89 2.52
N PRO A 270 -44.71 7.60 2.88
CA PRO A 270 -43.65 6.72 2.34
C PRO A 270 -43.80 6.48 0.83
N MET A 271 -45.02 6.67 0.28
CA MET A 271 -45.31 6.62 -1.16
C MET A 271 -44.46 7.57 -2.02
N LEU A 272 -43.95 8.67 -1.44
CA LEU A 272 -43.09 9.63 -2.14
C LEU A 272 -41.76 9.02 -2.59
N VAL A 273 -41.28 8.00 -1.87
CA VAL A 273 -39.95 7.40 -2.08
C VAL A 273 -40.07 5.95 -2.55
N GLU A 274 -41.17 5.27 -2.23
CA GLU A 274 -41.45 3.89 -2.62
C GLU A 274 -41.29 3.67 -4.14
N GLY A 275 -42.08 4.38 -4.97
CA GLY A 275 -42.09 4.17 -6.41
C GLY A 275 -40.89 4.77 -7.15
N ILE A 276 -40.32 5.87 -6.63
CA ILE A 276 -39.27 6.63 -7.32
C ILE A 276 -37.88 6.05 -7.03
N ILE A 277 -37.63 5.62 -5.78
CA ILE A 277 -36.29 5.26 -5.32
C ILE A 277 -36.25 3.81 -4.83
N VAL A 278 -37.14 3.39 -3.94
CA VAL A 278 -37.04 2.07 -3.27
C VAL A 278 -37.30 0.93 -4.25
N LYS A 279 -38.42 0.97 -5.00
CA LYS A 279 -38.80 -0.11 -5.92
C LYS A 279 -37.76 -0.32 -7.03
N PRO A 280 -37.26 0.72 -7.74
CA PRO A 280 -36.20 0.54 -8.73
C PRO A 280 -34.89 0.01 -8.13
N ALA A 281 -34.52 0.48 -6.93
CA ALA A 281 -33.31 0.01 -6.25
C ALA A 281 -33.42 -1.46 -5.84
N LEU A 282 -34.56 -1.90 -5.29
CA LEU A 282 -34.80 -3.29 -4.94
C LEU A 282 -34.75 -4.19 -6.17
N LEU A 283 -35.48 -3.85 -7.24
CA LEU A 283 -35.51 -4.62 -8.48
C LEU A 283 -34.14 -4.71 -9.18
N SER A 284 -33.25 -3.75 -8.93
CA SER A 284 -31.87 -3.81 -9.43
C SER A 284 -30.98 -4.82 -8.68
N MET A 285 -31.33 -5.14 -7.43
CA MET A 285 -30.63 -6.12 -6.59
C MET A 285 -31.27 -7.52 -6.68
N ASP A 286 -32.60 -7.56 -6.76
CA ASP A 286 -33.39 -8.77 -6.94
C ASP A 286 -34.53 -8.49 -7.94
N PRO A 287 -34.34 -8.85 -9.23
CA PRO A 287 -35.36 -8.68 -10.26
C PRO A 287 -36.65 -9.47 -10.00
N THR A 288 -36.62 -10.45 -9.10
CA THR A 288 -37.76 -11.31 -8.76
C THR A 288 -38.47 -10.89 -7.48
N ALA A 289 -38.07 -9.76 -6.87
CA ALA A 289 -38.67 -9.28 -5.64
C ALA A 289 -40.20 -9.07 -5.80
N PRO A 290 -41.01 -9.50 -4.82
CA PRO A 290 -42.45 -9.36 -4.87
C PRO A 290 -42.87 -7.89 -4.80
N GLU A 291 -44.10 -7.59 -5.23
CA GLU A 291 -44.66 -6.26 -4.99
C GLU A 291 -44.82 -6.00 -3.49
N PHE A 292 -44.44 -4.80 -3.08
CA PHE A 292 -44.48 -4.36 -1.68
C PHE A 292 -45.08 -2.96 -1.61
N HIS A 293 -45.62 -2.63 -0.43
CA HIS A 293 -46.08 -1.29 -0.11
C HIS A 293 -45.56 -0.88 1.26
N LEU A 294 -44.92 0.28 1.32
CA LEU A 294 -44.46 0.87 2.56
C LEU A 294 -45.64 1.49 3.28
N LYS A 295 -46.02 0.92 4.42
CA LYS A 295 -47.03 1.51 5.31
C LYS A 295 -46.36 1.95 6.60
N LEU A 296 -46.83 3.08 7.13
CA LEU A 296 -46.40 3.54 8.45
C LEU A 296 -46.87 2.58 9.55
N TRP A 297 -48.04 1.95 9.38
CA TRP A 297 -48.66 1.14 10.43
C TRP A 297 -49.27 -0.14 9.85
N HIS A 298 -48.87 -1.29 10.38
CA HIS A 298 -49.32 -2.61 9.95
C HIS A 298 -50.28 -3.29 10.95
N GLY A 299 -50.73 -2.58 11.98
CA GLY A 299 -51.55 -3.12 13.07
C GLY A 299 -50.74 -3.55 14.29
N PHE A 300 -51.41 -4.11 15.31
CA PHE A 300 -50.73 -4.69 16.47
C PHE A 300 -50.18 -6.07 16.10
N ASN A 301 -48.87 -6.14 15.86
CA ASN A 301 -48.16 -7.38 15.50
C ASN A 301 -46.92 -7.59 16.39
N LEU A 302 -46.26 -8.75 16.24
CA LEU A 302 -45.05 -9.09 17.00
C LEU A 302 -43.93 -8.06 16.78
N VAL A 303 -43.79 -7.57 15.55
CA VAL A 303 -42.77 -6.59 15.14
C VAL A 303 -42.93 -5.28 15.91
N LEU A 304 -44.17 -4.77 16.04
CA LEU A 304 -44.49 -3.61 16.85
C LEU A 304 -44.15 -3.85 18.33
N GLY A 305 -44.42 -5.05 18.84
CA GLY A 305 -44.01 -5.46 20.19
C GLY A 305 -42.49 -5.37 20.41
N LEU A 306 -41.70 -5.91 19.47
CA LEU A 306 -40.24 -5.81 19.50
C LEU A 306 -39.75 -4.36 19.36
N SER A 307 -40.41 -3.58 18.51
CA SER A 307 -40.17 -2.15 18.31
C SER A 307 -40.36 -1.35 19.60
N ALA A 308 -41.44 -1.64 20.34
CA ALA A 308 -41.71 -1.05 21.65
C ALA A 308 -40.67 -1.48 22.70
N VAL A 309 -40.31 -2.76 22.76
CA VAL A 309 -39.26 -3.27 23.65
C VAL A 309 -37.94 -2.56 23.41
N THR A 310 -37.50 -2.42 22.15
CA THR A 310 -36.27 -1.70 21.79
C THR A 310 -36.28 -0.26 22.27
N VAL A 311 -37.39 0.46 22.10
CA VAL A 311 -37.51 1.86 22.53
C VAL A 311 -37.47 1.96 24.05
N VAL A 312 -38.27 1.15 24.75
CA VAL A 312 -38.33 1.13 26.22
C VAL A 312 -36.96 0.75 26.81
N SER A 313 -36.35 -0.34 26.35
CA SER A 313 -35.03 -0.78 26.81
C SER A 313 -33.93 0.25 26.52
N GLY A 314 -34.00 0.94 25.38
CA GLY A 314 -33.09 2.02 25.03
C GLY A 314 -33.18 3.23 25.98
N PHE A 315 -34.40 3.67 26.31
CA PHE A 315 -34.61 4.73 27.29
C PHE A 315 -34.22 4.31 28.71
N LEU A 316 -34.52 3.07 29.12
CA LEU A 316 -34.10 2.53 30.41
C LEU A 316 -32.57 2.48 30.49
N LEU A 317 -31.90 2.03 29.43
CA LEU A 317 -30.44 2.05 29.35
C LEU A 317 -29.92 3.47 29.54
N PHE A 318 -30.50 4.47 28.88
CA PHE A 318 -30.10 5.87 29.08
C PHE A 318 -30.34 6.38 30.51
N ALA A 319 -31.45 6.00 31.15
CA ALA A 319 -31.79 6.43 32.50
C ALA A 319 -30.86 5.83 33.57
N PHE A 320 -30.50 4.54 33.42
CA PHE A 320 -29.72 3.81 34.42
C PHE A 320 -28.21 3.83 34.14
N PHE A 321 -27.79 3.89 32.87
CA PHE A 321 -26.38 3.86 32.50
C PHE A 321 -25.77 5.26 32.59
N LYS A 322 -25.09 5.54 33.70
CA LYS A 322 -24.28 6.76 33.88
C LYS A 322 -22.80 6.44 33.63
N PRO A 323 -22.12 7.14 32.69
CA PRO A 323 -20.68 6.97 32.48
C PRO A 323 -19.90 7.15 33.80
N SER A 324 -18.94 6.28 34.06
CA SER A 324 -18.18 6.23 35.33
C SER A 324 -16.73 5.84 35.04
N MET A 325 -15.80 6.21 35.93
CA MET A 325 -14.35 5.93 35.79
C MET A 325 -14.05 4.43 35.64
N ARG A 326 -14.88 3.53 36.21
CA ARG A 326 -14.74 2.08 36.04
C ARG A 326 -14.92 1.64 34.57
N HIS A 327 -15.79 2.33 33.83
CA HIS A 327 -16.01 2.04 32.40
C HIS A 327 -14.80 2.45 31.56
N ASP A 328 -14.17 3.58 31.86
CA ASP A 328 -12.95 4.06 31.20
C ASP A 328 -11.79 3.05 31.33
N ALA A 329 -11.68 2.34 32.47
CA ALA A 329 -10.69 1.28 32.68
C ALA A 329 -10.95 0.02 31.83
N VAL A 330 -12.22 -0.39 31.67
CA VAL A 330 -12.61 -1.52 30.82
C VAL A 330 -12.28 -1.23 29.35
N LEU A 331 -12.57 -0.02 28.88
CA LEU A 331 -12.22 0.43 27.54
C LEU A 331 -10.71 0.43 27.30
N ALA A 332 -9.92 0.92 28.26
CA ALA A 332 -8.47 0.94 28.14
C ALA A 332 -7.90 -0.47 27.88
N LYS A 333 -8.49 -1.50 28.52
CA LYS A 333 -8.13 -2.91 28.27
C LYS A 333 -8.52 -3.37 26.87
N LEU A 334 -9.73 -3.01 26.40
CA LEU A 334 -10.20 -3.33 25.04
C LEU A 334 -9.38 -2.62 23.94
N TYR A 335 -8.93 -1.39 24.18
CA TYR A 335 -8.13 -0.63 23.22
C TYR A 335 -6.72 -1.18 23.02
N LYS A 336 -6.16 -1.89 24.02
CA LYS A 336 -4.84 -2.53 23.93
C LYS A 336 -4.74 -3.48 22.74
N THR A 337 -5.82 -4.21 22.44
CA THR A 337 -5.92 -5.15 21.31
C THR A 337 -6.84 -4.64 20.19
N SER A 338 -7.06 -3.32 20.09
CA SER A 338 -7.91 -2.78 19.04
C SER A 338 -7.29 -2.94 17.64
N PRO A 339 -8.10 -3.05 16.57
CA PRO A 339 -7.59 -3.15 15.21
C PRO A 339 -6.65 -2.01 14.81
N LYS A 340 -6.84 -0.80 15.37
CA LYS A 340 -5.92 0.33 15.18
C LYS A 340 -4.51 0.02 15.68
N THR A 341 -4.38 -0.54 16.89
CA THR A 341 -3.09 -0.90 17.49
C THR A 341 -2.39 -1.97 16.65
N VAL A 342 -3.14 -2.98 16.19
CA VAL A 342 -2.63 -4.03 15.32
C VAL A 342 -2.13 -3.47 13.99
N ALA A 343 -2.90 -2.60 13.33
CA ALA A 343 -2.51 -1.97 12.07
C ALA A 343 -1.22 -1.12 12.21
N ILE A 344 -1.12 -0.33 13.28
CA ILE A 344 0.09 0.48 13.57
C ILE A 344 1.30 -0.43 13.86
N TYR A 345 1.10 -1.53 14.57
CA TYR A 345 2.16 -2.51 14.84
C TYR A 345 2.72 -3.10 13.53
N PHE A 346 1.85 -3.57 12.63
CA PHE A 346 2.27 -4.09 11.32
C PHE A 346 2.99 -3.03 10.48
N SER A 347 2.48 -1.80 10.44
CA SER A 347 3.13 -0.69 9.73
C SER A 347 4.54 -0.41 10.26
N ARG A 348 4.73 -0.46 11.59
CA ARG A 348 6.05 -0.30 12.21
C ARG A 348 6.98 -1.46 11.83
N LYS A 349 6.51 -2.70 11.93
CA LYS A 349 7.29 -3.89 11.54
C LYS A 349 7.68 -3.90 10.07
N PHE A 350 6.79 -3.43 9.19
CA PHE A 350 7.09 -3.27 7.78
C PHE A 350 8.22 -2.26 7.55
N ARG A 351 8.19 -1.12 8.25
CA ARG A 351 9.28 -0.15 8.21
C ARG A 351 10.59 -0.73 8.74
N ASP A 352 10.55 -1.45 9.86
CA ASP A 352 11.76 -2.09 10.43
C ASP A 352 12.35 -3.09 9.41
N PHE A 353 11.51 -3.89 8.77
CA PHE A 353 11.92 -4.79 7.68
C PHE A 353 12.52 -4.04 6.49
N ALA A 354 11.87 -2.96 6.03
CA ALA A 354 12.39 -2.14 4.94
C ALA A 354 13.79 -1.56 5.28
N THR A 355 13.98 -1.09 6.52
CA THR A 355 15.29 -0.59 6.96
C THR A 355 16.36 -1.69 7.05
N LEU A 356 15.98 -2.90 7.48
CA LEU A 356 16.86 -4.06 7.46
C LEU A 356 17.26 -4.42 6.03
N TRP A 357 16.29 -4.47 5.11
CA TRP A 357 16.51 -4.74 3.70
C TRP A 357 17.45 -3.73 3.05
N THR A 358 17.23 -2.43 3.30
CA THR A 358 18.12 -1.37 2.82
C THR A 358 19.53 -1.52 3.38
N ARG A 359 19.69 -1.81 4.68
CA ARG A 359 21.03 -1.99 5.28
C ARG A 359 21.78 -3.21 4.73
N LEU A 360 21.07 -4.29 4.39
CA LEU A 360 21.67 -5.48 3.80
C LEU A 360 22.20 -5.20 2.39
N LEU A 361 21.38 -4.58 1.53
CA LEU A 361 21.74 -4.35 0.14
C LEU A 361 22.60 -3.10 -0.04
N GLN A 362 22.28 -1.99 0.62
CA GLN A 362 22.96 -0.69 0.49
C GLN A 362 23.86 -0.40 1.69
N ASN A 363 24.85 -1.26 1.93
CA ASN A 363 25.77 -1.14 3.07
C ASN A 363 26.90 -0.10 2.88
N GLY A 364 27.02 0.51 1.71
CA GLY A 364 28.02 1.53 1.39
C GLY A 364 29.40 1.00 1.00
N TYR A 365 29.66 -0.31 1.11
CA TYR A 365 30.97 -0.89 0.78
C TYR A 365 31.03 -1.37 -0.68
N LEU A 366 31.84 -0.70 -1.50
CA LEU A 366 32.06 -1.05 -2.91
C LEU A 366 32.40 -2.54 -3.12
N ARG A 367 33.19 -3.13 -2.21
CA ARG A 367 33.54 -4.55 -2.25
C ARG A 367 32.31 -5.46 -2.26
N ILE A 368 31.28 -5.14 -1.48
CA ILE A 368 30.07 -5.98 -1.41
C ILE A 368 29.26 -5.83 -2.70
N TYR A 369 29.14 -4.60 -3.22
CA TYR A 369 28.46 -4.39 -4.52
C TYR A 369 29.14 -5.15 -5.65
N VAL A 370 30.47 -5.04 -5.77
CA VAL A 370 31.25 -5.77 -6.77
C VAL A 370 31.11 -7.28 -6.59
N LEU A 371 31.16 -7.77 -5.35
CA LEU A 371 30.96 -9.19 -5.05
C LEU A 371 29.58 -9.67 -5.51
N VAL A 372 28.52 -8.91 -5.21
CA VAL A 372 27.15 -9.26 -5.61
C VAL A 372 27.02 -9.26 -7.13
N ILE A 373 27.58 -8.26 -7.83
CA ILE A 373 27.56 -8.17 -9.29
C ILE A 373 28.28 -9.36 -9.93
N ILE A 374 29.51 -9.64 -9.50
CA ILE A 374 30.32 -10.75 -10.05
C ILE A 374 29.64 -12.08 -9.73
N SER A 375 29.16 -12.28 -8.50
CA SER A 375 28.49 -13.54 -8.12
C SER A 375 27.22 -13.74 -8.93
N PHE A 376 26.39 -12.70 -9.08
CA PHE A 376 25.17 -12.75 -9.89
C PHE A 376 25.47 -13.07 -11.35
N LEU A 377 26.43 -12.37 -11.97
CA LEU A 377 26.81 -12.58 -13.37
C LEU A 377 27.42 -13.97 -13.58
N ALA A 378 28.30 -14.42 -12.68
CA ALA A 378 28.89 -15.74 -12.75
C ALA A 378 27.83 -16.85 -12.57
N THR A 379 26.89 -16.71 -11.63
CA THR A 379 25.79 -17.67 -11.46
C THR A 379 24.85 -17.69 -12.66
N LEU A 380 24.51 -16.53 -13.22
CA LEU A 380 23.65 -16.43 -14.41
C LEU A 380 24.30 -17.10 -15.63
N LEU A 381 25.58 -16.79 -15.88
CA LEU A 381 26.34 -17.37 -16.99
C LEU A 381 26.55 -18.88 -16.80
N ALA A 382 26.87 -19.33 -15.59
CA ALA A 382 26.98 -20.75 -15.28
C ALA A 382 25.64 -21.46 -15.52
N TYR A 383 24.51 -20.90 -15.04
CA TYR A 383 23.19 -21.46 -15.27
C TYR A 383 22.88 -21.61 -16.77
N LYS A 384 23.18 -20.59 -17.58
CA LYS A 384 22.99 -20.63 -19.04
C LYS A 384 23.89 -21.70 -19.69
N SER A 385 25.18 -21.71 -19.35
CA SER A 385 26.16 -22.65 -19.89
C SER A 385 25.76 -24.11 -19.57
N PHE A 386 25.41 -24.42 -18.32
CA PHE A 386 25.03 -25.78 -17.92
C PHE A 386 23.68 -26.27 -18.46
N THR A 387 22.74 -25.39 -18.80
CA THR A 387 21.40 -25.79 -19.26
C THR A 387 21.25 -25.84 -20.77
N GLN A 388 22.03 -25.05 -21.52
CA GLN A 388 21.83 -24.86 -22.96
C GLN A 388 23.05 -25.26 -23.81
N VAL A 389 24.24 -25.35 -23.22
CA VAL A 389 25.49 -25.56 -23.96
C VAL A 389 26.02 -26.97 -23.72
N LYS A 390 26.33 -27.69 -24.80
CA LYS A 390 27.13 -28.91 -24.73
C LYS A 390 28.61 -28.53 -24.80
N PHE A 391 29.31 -28.67 -23.68
CA PHE A 391 30.75 -28.42 -23.65
C PHE A 391 31.48 -29.45 -24.51
N TYR A 392 32.11 -28.98 -25.59
CA TYR A 392 32.95 -29.77 -26.48
C TYR A 392 34.21 -28.96 -26.78
N VAL A 393 35.39 -29.56 -26.67
CA VAL A 393 36.66 -28.90 -27.01
C VAL A 393 37.33 -29.74 -28.07
N ASP A 394 37.41 -29.20 -29.29
CA ASP A 394 38.13 -29.84 -30.38
C ASP A 394 39.64 -29.59 -30.22
N THR A 395 40.33 -30.56 -29.63
CA THR A 395 41.79 -30.50 -29.41
C THR A 395 42.59 -30.51 -30.71
N SER A 396 41.98 -30.87 -31.84
CA SER A 396 42.66 -30.88 -33.16
C SER A 396 42.86 -29.47 -33.74
N LYS A 397 42.10 -28.48 -33.25
CA LYS A 397 42.21 -27.07 -33.67
C LYS A 397 43.21 -26.26 -32.86
N ILE A 398 43.81 -26.85 -31.81
CA ILE A 398 44.77 -26.17 -30.94
C ILE A 398 46.14 -26.20 -31.58
N SER A 399 46.71 -25.03 -31.87
CA SER A 399 48.08 -24.91 -32.41
C SER A 399 49.13 -25.38 -31.37
N PRO A 400 50.23 -26.02 -31.82
CA PRO A 400 51.30 -26.43 -30.92
C PRO A 400 52.01 -25.20 -30.32
N LEU A 401 52.35 -25.29 -29.03
CA LEU A 401 53.05 -24.22 -28.32
C LEU A 401 54.52 -24.15 -28.71
N THR A 402 54.99 -22.95 -29.03
CA THR A 402 56.41 -22.66 -29.25
C THR A 402 57.15 -22.46 -27.93
N SER A 403 58.48 -22.65 -27.95
CA SER A 403 59.33 -22.45 -26.76
C SER A 403 59.27 -21.01 -26.23
N ALA A 404 59.16 -20.02 -27.11
CA ALA A 404 59.02 -18.62 -26.73
C ALA A 404 57.69 -18.37 -25.99
N GLU A 405 56.57 -18.92 -26.48
CA GLU A 405 55.27 -18.80 -25.82
C GLU A 405 55.26 -19.45 -24.44
N MET A 406 55.88 -20.62 -24.28
CA MET A 406 55.97 -21.29 -22.99
C MET A 406 56.73 -20.47 -21.95
N VAL A 407 57.84 -19.83 -22.34
CA VAL A 407 58.63 -18.97 -21.44
C VAL A 407 57.84 -17.73 -21.04
N VAL A 408 57.19 -17.06 -22.00
CA VAL A 408 56.38 -15.87 -21.72
C VAL A 408 55.20 -16.21 -20.81
N MET A 409 54.52 -17.33 -21.06
CA MET A 409 53.41 -17.80 -20.20
C MET A 409 53.86 -18.15 -18.79
N PHE A 410 55.04 -18.77 -18.63
CA PHE A 410 55.61 -19.04 -17.31
C PHE A 410 55.86 -17.76 -16.52
N ILE A 411 56.51 -16.76 -17.15
CA ILE A 411 56.77 -15.45 -16.52
C ILE A 411 55.46 -14.75 -16.16
N LEU A 412 54.46 -14.79 -17.05
CA LEU A 412 53.15 -14.19 -16.82
C LEU A 412 52.45 -14.82 -15.61
N ILE A 413 52.39 -16.15 -15.52
CA ILE A 413 51.78 -16.85 -14.40
C ILE A 413 52.52 -16.55 -13.09
N ALA A 414 53.86 -16.58 -13.11
CA ALA A 414 54.68 -16.24 -11.95
C ALA A 414 54.44 -14.80 -11.46
N ALA A 415 54.34 -13.84 -12.39
CA ALA A 415 54.04 -12.45 -12.08
C ALA A 415 52.64 -12.29 -11.49
N VAL A 416 51.61 -12.93 -12.05
CA VAL A 416 50.23 -12.90 -11.50
C VAL A 416 50.17 -13.48 -10.09
N ILE A 417 50.81 -14.63 -9.85
CA ILE A 417 50.89 -15.22 -8.51
C ILE A 417 51.57 -14.24 -7.55
N TYR A 418 52.69 -13.64 -7.95
CA TYR A 418 53.40 -12.67 -7.12
C TYR A 418 52.55 -11.44 -6.78
N ILE A 419 51.79 -10.89 -7.74
CA ILE A 419 50.88 -9.75 -7.52
C ILE A 419 49.84 -10.06 -6.44
N VAL A 420 49.28 -11.27 -6.43
CA VAL A 420 48.21 -11.65 -5.48
C VAL A 420 48.73 -11.81 -4.06
N TYR A 421 49.97 -12.30 -3.89
CA TYR A 421 50.53 -12.61 -2.57
C TYR A 421 51.45 -11.53 -2.00
N THR A 422 51.93 -10.58 -2.81
CA THR A 422 52.90 -9.60 -2.35
C THR A 422 52.29 -8.64 -1.31
N PRO A 423 52.96 -8.42 -0.17
CA PRO A 423 52.52 -7.44 0.82
C PRO A 423 52.85 -5.99 0.41
N SER A 424 53.68 -5.78 -0.63
CA SER A 424 54.15 -4.47 -1.06
C SER A 424 53.38 -3.97 -2.28
N ARG A 425 52.75 -2.79 -2.17
CA ARG A 425 52.03 -2.16 -3.29
C ARG A 425 52.94 -1.83 -4.47
N LEU A 426 54.14 -1.33 -4.17
CA LEU A 426 55.12 -0.97 -5.19
C LEU A 426 55.56 -2.22 -5.95
N ALA A 427 55.75 -3.33 -5.24
CA ALA A 427 56.08 -4.61 -5.86
C ALA A 427 54.92 -5.18 -6.68
N ALA A 428 53.67 -5.01 -6.24
CA ALA A 428 52.48 -5.40 -7.00
C ALA A 428 52.36 -4.61 -8.32
N VAL A 429 52.60 -3.29 -8.28
CA VAL A 429 52.58 -2.44 -9.48
C VAL A 429 53.73 -2.76 -10.42
N ALA A 430 54.94 -2.98 -9.89
CA ALA A 430 56.08 -3.38 -10.71
C ALA A 430 55.83 -4.74 -11.40
N ALA A 431 55.26 -5.71 -10.68
CA ALA A 431 54.91 -7.00 -11.25
C ALA A 431 53.73 -6.92 -12.24
N MET A 432 52.79 -5.98 -12.07
CA MET A 432 51.76 -5.68 -13.07
C MET A 432 52.39 -5.21 -14.39
N GLY A 433 53.45 -4.40 -14.32
CA GLY A 433 54.25 -4.05 -15.51
C GLY A 433 54.89 -5.26 -16.20
N VAL A 434 55.35 -6.25 -15.43
CA VAL A 434 55.86 -7.51 -16.01
C VAL A 434 54.76 -8.26 -16.77
N VAL A 435 53.52 -8.26 -16.24
CA VAL A 435 52.36 -8.85 -16.94
C VAL A 435 52.08 -8.13 -18.26
N GLY A 436 52.06 -6.80 -18.27
CA GLY A 436 51.83 -6.04 -19.50
C GLY A 436 52.94 -6.20 -20.54
N TYR A 437 54.20 -6.32 -20.13
CA TYR A 437 55.30 -6.68 -21.04
C TYR A 437 55.18 -8.11 -21.59
N CYS A 438 54.69 -9.07 -20.80
CA CYS A 438 54.40 -10.41 -21.31
C CYS A 438 53.30 -10.38 -22.38
N ILE A 439 52.24 -9.60 -22.16
CA ILE A 439 51.17 -9.38 -23.17
C ILE A 439 51.73 -8.71 -24.44
N CYS A 440 52.62 -7.72 -24.28
CA CYS A 440 53.33 -7.09 -25.39
C CYS A 440 54.12 -8.12 -26.22
N LEU A 441 54.86 -9.02 -25.55
CA LEU A 441 55.60 -10.08 -26.24
C LEU A 441 54.67 -11.05 -26.97
N ILE A 442 53.51 -11.39 -26.38
CA ILE A 442 52.48 -12.18 -27.06
C ILE A 442 52.02 -11.46 -28.34
N PHE A 443 51.73 -10.16 -28.30
CA PHE A 443 51.36 -9.42 -29.51
C PHE A 443 52.45 -9.44 -30.59
N VAL A 444 53.73 -9.36 -30.22
CA VAL A 444 54.83 -9.51 -31.19
C VAL A 444 54.86 -10.91 -31.80
N LEU A 445 54.73 -11.96 -30.97
CA LEU A 445 54.72 -13.35 -31.42
C LEU A 445 53.56 -13.64 -32.40
N TYR A 446 52.40 -13.03 -32.17
CA TYR A 446 51.22 -13.14 -33.03
C TYR A 446 51.15 -12.08 -34.14
N SER A 447 52.27 -11.41 -34.46
CA SER A 447 52.39 -10.45 -35.57
C SER A 447 51.45 -9.24 -35.48
N ALA A 448 51.21 -8.74 -34.27
CA ALA A 448 50.43 -7.53 -33.99
C ALA A 448 51.33 -6.38 -33.48
N PRO A 449 52.20 -5.79 -34.33
CA PRO A 449 53.21 -4.82 -33.92
C PRO A 449 52.63 -3.52 -33.36
N ASP A 450 51.52 -3.02 -33.92
CA ASP A 450 50.88 -1.78 -33.45
C ASP A 450 50.28 -1.94 -32.03
N LEU A 451 49.69 -3.10 -31.75
CA LEU A 451 49.20 -3.44 -30.40
C LEU A 451 50.37 -3.58 -29.42
N ALA A 452 51.50 -4.17 -29.85
CA ALA A 452 52.68 -4.30 -29.01
C ALA A 452 53.27 -2.92 -28.63
N MET A 453 53.46 -2.02 -29.61
CA MET A 453 54.01 -0.69 -29.35
C MET A 453 53.13 0.13 -28.40
N THR A 454 51.81 0.09 -28.61
CA THR A 454 50.85 0.81 -27.77
C THR A 454 50.78 0.21 -26.35
N GLN A 455 50.72 -1.11 -26.22
CA GLN A 455 50.73 -1.79 -24.93
C GLN A 455 52.01 -1.48 -24.13
N PHE A 456 53.18 -1.52 -24.78
CA PHE A 456 54.45 -1.18 -24.15
C PHE A 456 54.44 0.26 -23.59
N ALA A 457 54.01 1.24 -24.40
CA ALA A 457 54.01 2.63 -24.00
C ALA A 457 53.00 2.92 -22.87
N ILE A 458 51.78 2.40 -22.99
CA ILE A 458 50.71 2.63 -22.01
C ILE A 458 51.05 1.96 -20.67
N ASP A 459 51.56 0.73 -20.70
CA ASP A 459 51.87 -0.01 -19.47
C ASP A 459 53.05 0.63 -18.72
N THR A 460 54.08 1.09 -19.45
CA THR A 460 55.18 1.89 -18.89
C THR A 460 54.66 3.16 -18.20
N LEU A 461 53.79 3.92 -18.89
CA LEU A 461 53.20 5.15 -18.34
C LEU A 461 52.35 4.84 -17.10
N THR A 462 51.54 3.78 -17.16
CA THR A 462 50.63 3.39 -16.09
C THR A 462 51.39 2.98 -14.83
N VAL A 463 52.46 2.20 -14.96
CA VAL A 463 53.36 1.85 -13.85
C VAL A 463 53.96 3.12 -13.23
N ILE A 464 54.50 4.04 -14.04
CA ILE A 464 55.07 5.29 -13.54
C ILE A 464 54.03 6.11 -12.77
N LEU A 465 52.84 6.31 -13.35
CA LEU A 465 51.75 7.07 -12.72
C LEU A 465 51.30 6.42 -11.41
N PHE A 466 51.10 5.10 -11.38
CA PHE A 466 50.73 4.40 -10.15
C PHE A 466 51.81 4.50 -9.08
N VAL A 467 53.08 4.35 -9.43
CA VAL A 467 54.20 4.52 -8.48
C VAL A 467 54.17 5.92 -7.86
N LEU A 468 54.02 6.97 -8.68
CA LEU A 468 53.97 8.36 -8.21
C LEU A 468 52.79 8.63 -7.28
N VAL A 469 51.61 8.07 -7.57
CA VAL A 469 50.42 8.23 -6.72
C VAL A 469 50.56 7.42 -5.43
N LEU A 470 50.97 6.16 -5.52
CA LEU A 470 51.08 5.26 -4.37
C LEU A 470 52.14 5.72 -3.36
N TYR A 471 53.20 6.37 -3.82
CA TYR A 471 54.23 6.94 -2.94
C TYR A 471 53.69 8.02 -2.00
N ARG A 472 52.60 8.70 -2.39
CA ARG A 472 51.96 9.76 -1.58
C ARG A 472 50.85 9.26 -0.64
N LEU A 473 50.49 7.98 -0.69
CA LEU A 473 49.42 7.44 0.14
C LEU A 473 49.93 6.90 1.49
N PRO A 474 49.15 7.04 2.58
CA PRO A 474 49.50 6.46 3.87
C PRO A 474 49.57 4.92 3.82
N LYS A 475 50.35 4.34 4.73
CA LYS A 475 50.41 2.89 4.97
C LYS A 475 49.03 2.40 5.45
N TYR A 476 48.53 1.30 4.89
CA TYR A 476 47.14 0.84 5.11
C TYR A 476 46.94 0.19 6.49
N ILE A 477 45.69 0.25 6.98
CA ILE A 477 45.16 -0.59 8.06
C ILE A 477 44.52 -1.83 7.41
N THR A 478 44.94 -3.04 7.77
CA THR A 478 44.44 -4.28 7.15
C THR A 478 43.11 -4.72 7.76
N TYR A 479 42.00 -4.51 7.04
CA TYR A 479 40.66 -4.96 7.44
C TYR A 479 40.26 -6.34 6.87
N SER A 480 41.22 -7.18 6.43
CA SER A 480 40.91 -8.46 5.76
C SER A 480 41.17 -9.67 6.66
N ASN A 481 40.10 -10.40 6.97
CA ASN A 481 40.17 -11.69 7.66
C ASN A 481 40.38 -12.85 6.68
N TRP A 482 40.95 -13.96 7.17
CA TRP A 482 41.23 -15.16 6.36
C TRP A 482 39.98 -15.71 5.66
N LEU A 483 38.83 -15.74 6.35
CA LEU A 483 37.55 -16.16 5.78
C LEU A 483 37.13 -15.31 4.57
N ILE A 484 37.37 -14.00 4.63
CA ILE A 484 37.01 -13.09 3.56
C ILE A 484 37.93 -13.32 2.35
N ARG A 485 39.22 -13.61 2.59
CA ARG A 485 40.16 -13.96 1.52
C ARG A 485 39.79 -15.27 0.83
N ILE A 486 39.38 -16.29 1.59
CA ILE A 486 38.89 -17.55 1.01
C ILE A 486 37.64 -17.32 0.17
N ARG A 487 36.64 -16.59 0.70
CA ARG A 487 35.42 -16.27 -0.03
C ARG A 487 35.73 -15.57 -1.36
N ASP A 488 36.53 -14.50 -1.31
CA ASP A 488 36.84 -13.72 -2.50
C ASP A 488 37.71 -14.54 -3.48
N GLY A 489 38.61 -15.38 -2.97
CA GLY A 489 39.38 -16.34 -3.77
C GLY A 489 38.50 -17.36 -4.50
N LEU A 490 37.52 -17.96 -3.80
CA LEU A 490 36.56 -18.89 -4.40
C LEU A 490 35.70 -18.23 -5.48
N ILE A 491 35.21 -17.01 -5.25
CA ILE A 491 34.41 -16.26 -6.23
C ILE A 491 35.27 -15.90 -7.45
N SER A 492 36.51 -15.48 -7.24
CA SER A 492 37.44 -15.13 -8.33
C SER A 492 37.83 -16.35 -9.14
N LEU A 493 38.08 -17.49 -8.49
CA LEU A 493 38.36 -18.75 -9.15
C LEU A 493 37.15 -19.24 -9.95
N PHE A 494 35.95 -19.19 -9.37
CA PHE A 494 34.70 -19.55 -10.05
C PHE A 494 34.47 -18.67 -11.29
N PHE A 495 34.58 -17.35 -11.15
CA PHE A 495 34.45 -16.42 -12.26
C PHE A 495 35.52 -16.66 -13.33
N GLY A 496 36.80 -16.79 -12.94
CA GLY A 496 37.89 -17.06 -13.88
C GLY A 496 37.71 -18.37 -14.64
N THR A 497 37.32 -19.44 -13.95
CA THR A 497 37.05 -20.75 -14.55
C THR A 497 35.90 -20.66 -15.56
N LEU A 498 34.85 -19.93 -15.23
CA LEU A 498 33.72 -19.71 -16.12
C LEU A 498 34.12 -18.93 -17.38
N ILE A 499 34.90 -17.86 -17.25
CA ILE A 499 35.42 -17.11 -18.40
C ILE A 499 36.34 -18.00 -19.25
N THR A 500 37.17 -18.85 -18.65
CA THR A 500 38.00 -19.82 -19.38
C THR A 500 37.14 -20.81 -20.18
N ILE A 501 36.09 -21.37 -19.56
CA ILE A 501 35.15 -22.27 -20.24
C ILE A 501 34.50 -21.58 -21.43
N LEU A 502 34.00 -20.35 -21.24
CA LEU A 502 33.40 -19.55 -22.32
C LEU A 502 34.42 -19.22 -23.43
N GLY A 503 35.65 -18.88 -23.06
CA GLY A 503 36.71 -18.62 -24.03
C GLY A 503 37.04 -19.85 -24.88
N LEU A 504 37.07 -21.04 -24.27
CA LEU A 504 37.25 -22.31 -24.99
C LEU A 504 36.04 -22.64 -25.87
N GLU A 505 34.82 -22.28 -25.45
CA GLU A 505 33.61 -22.48 -26.23
C GLU A 505 33.61 -21.66 -27.52
N VAL A 506 34.04 -20.38 -27.45
CA VAL A 506 34.13 -19.48 -28.61
C VAL A 506 35.02 -20.04 -29.73
N LEU A 507 36.02 -20.86 -29.41
CA LEU A 507 36.90 -21.48 -30.42
C LEU A 507 36.17 -22.49 -31.32
N ASN A 508 35.01 -22.98 -30.91
CA ASN A 508 34.21 -23.93 -31.69
C ASN A 508 33.17 -23.25 -32.58
N GLU A 509 32.91 -21.96 -32.39
CA GLU A 509 31.97 -21.20 -33.21
C GLU A 509 32.55 -20.99 -34.63
N PRO A 510 31.73 -21.12 -35.69
CA PRO A 510 32.20 -20.91 -37.05
C PRO A 510 32.61 -19.44 -37.26
N THR A 511 33.86 -19.23 -37.70
CA THR A 511 34.38 -17.89 -38.00
C THR A 511 34.26 -17.58 -39.49
N SER A 512 33.66 -16.44 -39.83
CA SER A 512 33.69 -15.88 -41.19
C SER A 512 34.94 -15.01 -41.37
N LYS A 513 35.66 -15.21 -42.49
CA LYS A 513 36.82 -14.39 -42.88
C LYS A 513 36.48 -13.29 -43.89
N GLU A 514 35.20 -13.11 -44.22
CA GLU A 514 34.75 -12.18 -45.26
C GLU A 514 35.20 -10.74 -45.00
N THR A 515 35.01 -10.25 -43.77
CA THR A 515 35.44 -8.90 -43.37
C THR A 515 36.95 -8.76 -43.33
N THR A 516 37.67 -9.78 -42.85
CA THR A 516 39.13 -9.81 -42.84
C THR A 516 39.71 -9.71 -44.26
N ASN A 517 39.15 -10.50 -45.19
CA ASN A 517 39.58 -10.50 -46.59
C ASN A 517 39.25 -9.15 -47.25
N PHE A 518 38.07 -8.60 -46.99
CA PHE A 518 37.70 -7.27 -47.50
C PHE A 518 38.72 -6.21 -47.09
N PHE A 519 39.10 -6.12 -45.82
CA PHE A 519 40.09 -5.14 -45.39
C PHE A 519 41.48 -5.42 -45.97
N ALA A 520 41.92 -6.68 -46.01
CA ALA A 520 43.22 -7.05 -46.57
C ALA A 520 43.35 -6.64 -48.05
N ASP A 521 42.32 -6.91 -48.85
CA ASP A 521 42.34 -6.64 -50.31
C ASP A 521 42.13 -5.15 -50.62
N ASN A 522 41.38 -4.44 -49.78
CA ASN A 522 40.94 -3.07 -50.07
C ASN A 522 41.73 -1.96 -49.32
N SER A 523 42.52 -2.27 -48.30
CA SER A 523 43.27 -1.24 -47.55
C SER A 523 44.24 -0.43 -48.43
N TYR A 524 44.95 -1.08 -49.35
CA TYR A 524 45.87 -0.37 -50.26
C TYR A 524 45.15 0.22 -51.47
N THR A 525 44.17 -0.49 -52.02
CA THR A 525 43.51 -0.11 -53.29
C THR A 525 42.50 1.02 -53.09
N LEU A 526 41.65 0.95 -52.07
CA LEU A 526 40.63 1.96 -51.76
C LEU A 526 41.17 3.05 -50.82
N ALA A 527 41.70 2.68 -49.66
CA ALA A 527 42.10 3.62 -48.60
C ALA A 527 43.56 4.11 -48.68
N LYS A 528 44.32 3.64 -49.69
CA LYS A 528 45.70 4.09 -50.01
C LYS A 528 46.73 3.88 -48.89
N GLY A 529 46.48 2.97 -47.94
CA GLY A 529 47.41 2.67 -46.84
C GLY A 529 47.94 1.24 -46.86
N LYS A 530 49.21 1.07 -46.48
CA LYS A 530 49.87 -0.25 -46.37
C LYS A 530 49.68 -0.93 -45.01
N ASN A 531 49.49 -0.13 -43.95
CA ASN A 531 49.20 -0.65 -42.62
C ASN A 531 47.69 -0.84 -42.48
N VAL A 532 47.23 -2.09 -42.60
CA VAL A 532 45.81 -2.46 -42.54
C VAL A 532 45.18 -2.05 -41.20
N VAL A 533 45.88 -2.21 -40.07
CA VAL A 533 45.36 -1.86 -38.73
C VAL A 533 45.14 -0.35 -38.64
N ASN A 534 46.15 0.45 -39.00
CA ASN A 534 46.02 1.91 -38.99
C ASN A 534 44.91 2.39 -39.94
N VAL A 535 44.81 1.81 -41.14
CA VAL A 535 43.75 2.13 -42.11
C VAL A 535 42.35 1.80 -41.54
N ILE A 536 42.20 0.69 -40.83
CA ILE A 536 40.93 0.37 -40.15
C ILE A 536 40.60 1.44 -39.11
N LEU A 537 41.57 1.85 -38.29
CA LEU A 537 41.34 2.81 -37.21
C LEU A 537 41.01 4.22 -37.71
N VAL A 538 41.66 4.70 -38.78
CA VAL A 538 41.52 6.11 -39.21
C VAL A 538 40.58 6.32 -40.39
N ASP A 539 40.34 5.30 -41.21
CA ASP A 539 39.52 5.39 -42.43
C ASP A 539 38.23 4.57 -42.29
N TYR A 540 38.32 3.23 -42.30
CA TYR A 540 37.13 2.37 -42.30
C TYR A 540 36.28 2.48 -41.03
N ARG A 541 36.91 2.62 -39.86
CA ARG A 541 36.26 2.72 -38.53
C ARG A 541 36.74 3.96 -37.76
N GLY A 542 37.01 5.06 -38.48
CA GLY A 542 37.45 6.36 -37.94
C GLY A 542 36.58 6.94 -36.82
N ILE A 543 35.29 6.63 -36.84
CA ILE A 543 34.34 7.10 -35.81
C ILE A 543 34.69 6.53 -34.43
N ASP A 544 35.09 5.26 -34.34
CA ASP A 544 35.44 4.62 -33.07
C ASP A 544 36.67 5.32 -32.45
N THR A 545 37.70 5.58 -33.27
CA THR A 545 38.90 6.31 -32.85
C THR A 545 38.60 7.76 -32.45
N MET A 546 37.69 8.46 -33.14
CA MET A 546 37.25 9.79 -32.73
C MET A 546 36.61 9.77 -31.32
N VAL A 547 35.77 8.76 -31.03
CA VAL A 547 35.13 8.60 -29.72
C VAL A 547 36.17 8.27 -28.65
N GLU A 548 37.13 7.40 -28.93
CA GLU A 548 38.23 7.08 -28.00
C GLU A 548 39.07 8.32 -27.65
N ILE A 549 39.44 9.14 -28.64
CA ILE A 549 40.13 10.43 -28.42
C ILE A 549 39.30 11.34 -27.52
N THR A 550 37.98 11.37 -27.73
CA THR A 550 37.04 12.15 -26.90
C THR A 550 37.03 11.65 -25.46
N VAL A 551 36.99 10.33 -25.23
CA VAL A 551 37.07 9.72 -23.89
C VAL A 551 38.37 10.10 -23.19
N LEU A 552 39.51 10.01 -23.86
CA LEU A 552 40.80 10.41 -23.30
C LEU A 552 40.85 11.91 -22.96
N THR A 553 40.29 12.76 -23.83
CA THR A 553 40.18 14.20 -23.59
C THR A 553 39.32 14.50 -22.35
N ILE A 554 38.16 13.84 -22.22
CA ILE A 554 37.28 14.00 -21.05
C ILE A 554 37.98 13.49 -19.78
N ALA A 555 38.66 12.35 -19.84
CA ALA A 555 39.41 11.82 -18.70
C ALA A 555 40.52 12.80 -18.26
N ALA A 556 41.27 13.36 -19.21
CA ALA A 556 42.31 14.35 -18.94
C ALA A 556 41.74 15.63 -18.32
N LEU A 557 40.64 16.16 -18.86
CA LEU A 557 39.94 17.32 -18.31
C LEU A 557 39.37 17.03 -16.90
N GLY A 558 38.83 15.84 -16.68
CA GLY A 558 38.32 15.39 -15.38
C GLY A 558 39.42 15.32 -14.33
N VAL A 559 40.57 14.72 -14.67
CA VAL A 559 41.75 14.69 -13.79
C VAL A 559 42.25 16.10 -13.50
N PHE A 560 42.36 16.97 -14.52
CA PHE A 560 42.75 18.35 -14.34
C PHE A 560 41.80 19.12 -13.41
N ALA A 561 40.49 18.96 -13.61
CA ALA A 561 39.46 19.56 -12.77
C ALA A 561 39.61 19.09 -11.31
N LEU A 562 39.72 17.77 -11.06
CA LEU A 562 39.91 17.23 -9.72
C LEU A 562 41.18 17.73 -9.03
N LEU A 563 42.27 17.93 -9.76
CA LEU A 563 43.53 18.46 -9.22
C LEU A 563 43.50 19.97 -8.95
N LYS A 564 42.69 20.73 -9.69
CA LYS A 564 42.58 22.20 -9.57
C LYS A 564 41.43 22.65 -8.69
N LEU A 565 40.44 21.78 -8.45
CA LEU A 565 39.30 22.08 -7.60
C LEU A 565 39.77 22.24 -6.15
N GLN A 566 39.86 23.48 -5.67
CA GLN A 566 40.07 23.78 -4.26
C GLN A 566 38.70 23.91 -3.58
N LEU A 567 38.25 22.85 -2.92
CA LEU A 567 37.05 22.91 -2.08
C LEU A 567 37.33 23.79 -0.85
N ASN A 568 36.43 24.72 -0.54
CA ASN A 568 36.48 25.50 0.69
C ASN A 568 36.41 24.56 1.90
N LYS A 569 37.02 24.94 3.03
CA LYS A 569 37.03 24.11 4.27
C LYS A 569 35.65 23.58 4.69
N TYR A 570 34.58 24.31 4.38
CA TYR A 570 33.20 23.92 4.68
C TYR A 570 32.72 22.70 3.86
N ASP A 571 33.20 22.54 2.63
CA ASP A 571 32.85 21.44 1.73
C ASP A 571 33.80 20.22 1.89
N GLN A 572 34.80 20.31 2.75
CA GLN A 572 35.73 19.21 3.06
C GLN A 572 35.26 18.33 4.24
N GLU A 573 34.32 18.82 5.06
CA GLU A 573 33.78 18.12 6.24
C GLU A 573 32.42 17.43 6.00
N LEU A 574 31.78 17.69 4.86
CA LEU A 574 30.60 16.97 4.34
C LEU A 574 31.02 15.76 3.50
#